data_AF-A0A5D0JAL6-F1
#
_entry.id   AF-A0A5D0JAL6-F1
#
_cell.length_a   1.000
_cell.length_b   1.000
_cell.length_c   1.000
_cell.angle_alpha   90.00
_cell.angle_beta   90.00
_cell.angle_gamma   90.00
#
_symmetry.space_group_name_H-M   'P 1'
#
loop_
_entity.id
_entity.type
_entity.pdbx_description
1 polymer ?
#
loop_
_entity_poly.entity_id
_entity_poly.type
_entity_poly.pdbx_seq_one_letter_code
_entity_poly.pdbx_strand_id
1 'polypeptide(L)' 'LPDHVANQIAAGEVVQRPASVVKELLENAIDAGATTIKLIIKDAGKTLIQVIDDGKGMSVTDARLCFERHATSKIKSADD' A
#
# COMPACT_ATOMS: atom_id res chain seq x y z
N LEU A 1 -9.24 18.52 25.80
CA LEU A 1 -7.98 19.04 25.21
C LEU A 1 -8.36 20.08 24.17
N PRO A 2 -7.67 21.22 24.07
CA PRO A 2 -8.04 22.26 23.11
C PRO A 2 -7.94 21.73 21.66
N ASP A 3 -8.94 22.04 20.82
CA ASP A 3 -9.09 21.50 19.46
C ASP A 3 -7.86 21.72 18.55
N HIS A 4 -7.04 22.73 18.85
CA HIS A 4 -5.82 23.01 18.10
C HIS A 4 -4.70 21.99 18.35
N VAL A 5 -4.65 21.37 19.55
CA VAL A 5 -3.64 20.32 19.86
C VAL A 5 -4.06 18.97 19.28
N ALA A 6 -5.36 18.65 19.30
CA ALA A 6 -5.90 17.43 18.70
C ALA A 6 -5.71 17.40 17.17
N ASN A 7 -5.92 18.54 16.50
CA ASN A 7 -5.70 18.66 15.05
C ASN A 7 -4.21 18.59 14.66
N GLN A 8 -3.27 18.97 15.54
CA GLN A 8 -1.84 18.85 15.29
C GLN A 8 -1.30 17.43 15.47
N ILE A 9 -1.87 16.63 16.37
CA ILE A 9 -1.54 15.20 16.50
C ILE A 9 -2.03 14.43 15.25
N ALA A 10 -3.24 14.73 14.77
CA ALA A 10 -3.82 14.10 13.59
C ALA A 10 -3.11 14.47 12.26
N ALA A 11 -2.50 15.65 12.18
CA ALA A 11 -1.76 16.07 10.98
C ALA A 11 -0.51 15.21 10.72
N GLY A 12 0.13 14.67 11.76
CA GLY A 12 1.27 13.77 11.63
C GLY A 12 0.89 12.39 11.08
N GLU A 13 -0.25 11.84 11.53
CA GLU A 13 -0.74 10.55 11.04
C GLU A 13 -1.29 10.61 9.62
N VAL A 14 -1.90 11.73 9.22
CA VAL A 14 -2.52 11.87 7.91
C VAL A 14 -1.49 11.99 6.78
N VAL A 15 -0.33 12.61 7.01
CA VAL A 15 0.73 12.69 5.99
C VAL A 15 1.51 11.38 5.88
N GLN A 16 1.67 10.64 6.99
CA GLN A 16 2.26 9.30 6.95
C GLN A 16 1.39 8.31 6.17
N ARG A 17 0.05 8.41 6.23
CA ARG A 17 -0.84 7.45 5.58
C ARG A 17 -0.64 7.32 4.06
N PRO A 18 -0.64 8.39 3.24
CA PRO A 18 -0.36 8.28 1.80
C PRO A 18 1.01 7.69 1.50
N ALA A 19 2.05 8.12 2.24
CA ALA A 19 3.40 7.61 2.06
C ALA A 19 3.50 6.11 2.41
N SER A 20 2.84 5.67 3.49
CA SER A 20 2.77 4.26 3.87
C SER A 20 2.04 3.43 2.81
N VAL A 21 0.92 3.93 2.26
CA VAL A 21 0.22 3.24 1.16
C VAL A 21 1.14 3.09 -0.06
N VAL A 22 1.86 4.15 -0.44
CA VAL A 22 2.82 4.09 -1.54
C VAL A 22 3.93 3.06 -1.24
N LYS A 23 4.51 3.08 -0.04
CA LYS A 23 5.54 2.12 0.37
C LYS A 23 5.05 0.68 0.21
N GLU A 24 3.91 0.34 0.79
CA GLU A 24 3.39 -1.04 0.77
C GLU A 24 3.07 -1.52 -0.66
N LEU A 25 2.51 -0.64 -1.51
CA LEU A 25 2.24 -0.99 -2.91
C LEU A 25 3.54 -1.19 -3.72
N LEU A 26 4.56 -0.36 -3.49
CA LEU A 26 5.87 -0.52 -4.14
C LEU A 26 6.59 -1.78 -3.66
N GLU A 27 6.55 -2.09 -2.37
CA GLU A 27 7.10 -3.34 -1.82
C GLU A 27 6.41 -4.56 -2.43
N ASN A 28 5.08 -4.53 -2.59
CA ASN A 28 4.35 -5.61 -3.26
C ASN A 28 4.75 -5.79 -4.73
N ALA A 29 4.98 -4.71 -5.47
CA ALA A 29 5.46 -4.78 -6.85
C ALA A 29 6.89 -5.37 -6.93
N ILE A 30 7.76 -5.00 -5.99
CA ILE A 30 9.13 -5.57 -5.89
C ILE A 30 9.05 -7.07 -5.57
N ASP A 31 8.22 -7.49 -4.61
CA ASP A 31 8.01 -8.90 -4.25
C ASP A 31 7.35 -9.73 -5.36
N ALA A 32 6.65 -9.05 -6.28
CA ALA A 32 6.13 -9.63 -7.51
C ALA A 32 7.21 -9.81 -8.59
N GLY A 33 8.42 -9.31 -8.37
CA GLY A 33 9.55 -9.38 -9.31
C GLY A 33 9.45 -8.36 -10.44
N ALA A 34 8.70 -7.27 -10.27
CA ALA A 34 8.57 -6.24 -11.29
C ALA A 34 9.93 -5.61 -11.63
N THR A 35 10.17 -5.38 -12.92
CA THR A 35 11.35 -4.65 -13.42
C THR A 35 11.01 -3.21 -13.77
N THR A 36 9.74 -2.95 -14.08
CA THR A 36 9.21 -1.64 -14.38
C THR A 36 8.05 -1.35 -13.44
N ILE A 37 8.17 -0.27 -12.66
CA ILE A 37 7.12 0.19 -11.76
C ILE A 37 6.84 1.66 -12.07
N LYS A 38 5.58 1.99 -12.35
CA LYS A 38 5.12 3.37 -12.58
C LYS A 38 4.21 3.80 -11.43
N LEU A 39 4.61 4.89 -10.77
CA LEU A 39 3.84 5.54 -9.72
C LEU A 39 3.18 6.82 -10.27
N ILE A 40 1.86 6.91 -10.14
CA ILE A 40 1.07 8.09 -10.51
C ILE A 40 0.42 8.62 -9.25
N ILE A 41 0.68 9.90 -8.95
CA ILE A 41 0.15 10.59 -7.77
C ILE A 41 -0.60 11.85 -8.21
N LYS A 42 -1.77 12.08 -7.62
CA LYS A 42 -2.53 13.33 -7.76
C LYS A 42 -2.87 13.91 -6.38
N ASP A 43 -2.74 15.23 -6.25
CA ASP A 43 -3.06 15.99 -5.03
C ASP A 43 -2.37 15.42 -3.77
N ALA A 44 -1.06 15.15 -3.88
CA ALA A 44 -0.25 14.53 -2.82
C ALA A 44 -0.79 13.18 -2.30
N GLY A 45 -1.48 12.42 -3.17
CA GLY A 45 -2.04 11.11 -2.84
C GLY A 45 -3.43 11.16 -2.20
N LYS A 46 -4.00 12.36 -2.02
CA LYS A 46 -5.38 12.51 -1.52
C LYS A 46 -6.43 12.11 -2.54
N THR A 47 -6.15 12.36 -3.83
CA THR A 47 -7.08 12.08 -4.93
C THR A 47 -6.74 10.78 -5.65
N LEU A 48 -5.45 10.50 -5.85
CA LEU A 48 -5.01 9.30 -6.54
C LEU A 48 -3.64 8.84 -6.05
N ILE A 49 -3.55 7.56 -5.75
CA ILE A 49 -2.31 6.79 -5.67
C ILE A 49 -2.52 5.58 -6.59
N GLN A 50 -1.75 5.49 -7.67
CA GLN A 50 -1.80 4.36 -8.58
C GLN A 50 -0.38 3.84 -8.82
N VAL A 51 -0.19 2.54 -8.59
CA VAL A 51 1.02 1.81 -8.91
C VAL A 51 0.68 0.84 -10.04
N ILE A 52 1.49 0.86 -11.09
CA ILE A 52 1.38 -0.04 -12.25
C ILE A 52 2.72 -0.74 -12.37
N ASP A 53 2.73 -2.06 -12.26
CA ASP A 53 3.93 -2.88 -12.36
C ASP A 53 3.78 -3.96 -13.43
N ASP A 54 4.91 -4.53 -13.84
CA ASP A 54 5.03 -5.65 -14.78
C ASP A 54 5.42 -6.96 -14.08
N GLY A 55 5.11 -7.09 -12.79
CA GLY A 55 5.43 -8.27 -12.00
C GLY A 55 4.58 -9.48 -12.38
N LYS A 56 4.75 -10.57 -11.60
CA LYS A 56 4.05 -11.85 -11.82
C LYS A 56 2.52 -11.78 -11.77
N GLY A 57 1.95 -10.67 -11.29
CA GLY A 57 0.52 -10.46 -11.13
C GLY A 57 -0.11 -11.36 -10.08
N MET A 58 -1.43 -11.46 -10.13
CA MET A 58 -2.24 -12.31 -9.26
C MET A 58 -3.17 -13.18 -10.12
N SER A 59 -3.46 -14.40 -9.67
CA SER A 59 -4.56 -15.17 -10.26
C SER A 59 -5.90 -14.49 -9.97
N VAL A 60 -6.96 -14.83 -10.71
CA VAL A 60 -8.31 -14.29 -10.47
C VAL A 60 -8.79 -14.59 -9.05
N THR A 61 -8.39 -15.74 -8.49
CA THR A 61 -8.72 -16.13 -7.12
C THR A 61 -7.92 -15.30 -6.11
N ASP A 62 -6.60 -15.17 -6.30
CA ASP A 62 -5.74 -14.38 -5.40
C ASP A 62 -6.12 -12.90 -5.40
N ALA A 63 -6.50 -12.35 -6.56
CA ALA A 63 -6.97 -10.97 -6.70
C ALA A 63 -8.27 -10.70 -5.92
N ARG A 64 -9.08 -11.73 -5.63
CA ARG A 64 -10.25 -11.61 -4.75
C ARG A 64 -9.85 -11.70 -3.28
N LEU A 65 -8.94 -12.62 -2.96
CA LEU A 65 -8.51 -12.90 -1.59
C LEU A 65 -7.58 -11.83 -1.02
N CYS A 66 -6.82 -11.10 -1.85
CA CYS A 66 -5.81 -10.14 -1.38
C CYS A 66 -6.38 -8.95 -0.59
N PHE A 67 -7.70 -8.73 -0.63
CA PHE A 67 -8.39 -7.73 0.17
C PHE A 67 -8.86 -8.24 1.55
N GLU A 68 -8.80 -9.56 1.78
CA GLU A 68 -9.18 -10.15 3.05
C GLU A 68 -8.09 -9.95 4.11
N ARG A 69 -8.51 -9.81 5.37
CA ARG A 69 -7.55 -9.74 6.48
C ARG A 69 -6.78 -11.05 6.57
N HIS A 70 -5.47 -10.95 6.78
CA HIS A 70 -4.56 -12.09 6.96
C HIS A 70 -4.32 -12.94 5.69
N ALA A 71 -4.75 -12.49 4.51
CA ALA A 71 -4.37 -13.11 3.25
C ALA A 71 -2.98 -12.62 2.82
N THR A 72 -2.01 -13.54 2.72
CA THR A 72 -0.68 -13.27 2.17
C THR A 72 -0.17 -14.45 1.36
N SER A 73 0.47 -14.19 0.23
CA SER A 73 1.19 -15.20 -0.55
C SER A 73 2.65 -15.35 -0.11
N LYS A 74 3.11 -14.53 0.85
CA LYS A 74 4.52 -14.43 1.27
C LYS A 74 4.89 -15.38 2.40
N ILE A 75 3.92 -15.83 3.22
CA ILE A 75 4.15 -16.65 4.42
C ILE A 75 3.20 -17.84 4.34
N LYS A 76 3.73 -19.07 4.41
CA LYS A 76 2.90 -20.30 4.34
C LYS A 76 2.80 -21.03 5.68
N SER A 77 3.70 -20.73 6.60
CA SER A 77 3.71 -21.28 7.97
C SER A 77 4.09 -20.20 8.99
N ALA A 78 3.75 -20.42 10.26
CA ALA A 78 4.09 -19.49 11.34
C ALA A 78 5.62 -19.31 11.56
N ASP A 79 6.43 -20.20 11.01
CA ASP A 79 7.89 -20.22 11.12
C ASP A 79 8.63 -19.57 9.92
N ASP A 80 7.88 -19.08 8.90
CA ASP A 80 8.41 -18.25 7.79
C ASP A 80 8.56 -16.79 8.25
#